data_AF-A0A8C4EBE3-F1
#
_entry.id   AF-A0A8C4EBE3-F1
#
_cell.length_a   1.000
_cell.length_b   1.000
_cell.length_c   1.000
_cell.angle_alpha   90.00
_cell.angle_beta   90.00
_cell.angle_gamma   90.00
#
_symmetry.space_group_name_H-M   'P 1'
#
loop_
_entity.id
_entity.type
_entity.pdbx_description
1 polymer ?
#
loop_
_entity_poly.entity_id
_entity_poly.type
_entity_poly.pdbx_seq_one_letter_code
_entity_poly.pdbx_strand_id
1 'polypeptide(L)'
;MWTVKVVGLGVVALSISVELLGWLLRRLRPGRILNEVLFFPSEMACVEHIFTPSLPHSCLCPLPHGVETSFSLLLQYILSASSSLDLCVFAFSNMDLSRAVLALHSRGVTIRVLSDKDYVAITGSQIGVLRKAGICVRCDVGSVYMHHKFAVVDSRLLITGSLNWTLQAVQGNMENILITEEPKLVQPFVKEFHRLWARNDPAQRHL
;
A
#
# COMPACT_ATOMS: atom_id res chain seq x y z
N MET A 1 33.41 18.34 54.24
CA MET A 1 32.39 17.32 53.88
C MET A 1 31.19 17.86 53.09
N TRP A 2 30.98 19.18 53.02
CA TRP A 2 29.82 19.81 52.34
C TRP A 2 30.05 20.06 50.84
N THR A 3 31.25 20.51 50.46
CA THR A 3 31.65 20.78 49.06
C THR A 3 31.58 19.56 48.16
N VAL A 4 31.97 18.38 48.64
CA VAL A 4 31.91 17.12 47.88
C VAL A 4 30.45 16.72 47.55
N LYS A 5 29.50 17.00 48.46
CA LYS A 5 28.08 16.71 48.24
C LYS A 5 27.46 17.64 47.19
N VAL A 6 27.84 18.91 47.17
CA VAL A 6 27.36 19.90 46.19
C VAL A 6 27.86 19.58 44.78
N VAL A 7 29.13 19.19 44.65
CA VAL A 7 29.71 18.76 43.37
C VAL A 7 29.03 17.49 42.86
N GLY A 8 28.78 16.50 43.73
CA GLY A 8 28.08 15.27 43.38
C GLY A 8 26.65 15.49 42.88
N LEU A 9 25.88 16.38 43.53
CA LEU A 9 24.54 16.77 43.08
C LEU A 9 24.55 17.48 41.72
N GLY A 10 25.54 18.34 41.48
CA GLY A 10 25.70 19.05 40.21
C GLY A 10 26.01 18.11 39.03
N VAL A 11 26.85 17.09 39.23
CA VAL A 11 27.18 16.10 38.19
C VAL A 11 25.94 15.25 37.85
N VAL A 12 25.18 14.80 38.85
CA VAL A 12 23.96 14.00 38.63
C VAL A 12 22.90 14.81 37.87
N ALA A 13 22.69 16.09 38.23
CA ALA A 13 21.75 16.96 37.53
C ALA A 13 22.14 17.18 36.06
N LEU A 14 23.45 17.33 35.78
CA LEU A 14 23.95 17.47 34.41
C LEU A 14 23.75 16.20 33.59
N SER A 15 24.04 15.03 34.15
CA SER A 15 23.82 13.72 33.49
C SER A 15 22.35 13.50 33.15
N ILE A 16 21.44 13.75 34.11
CA ILE A 16 19.98 13.65 33.88
C ILE A 16 19.54 14.62 32.77
N SER A 17 20.10 15.84 32.74
CA SER A 17 19.77 16.84 31.72
C SER A 17 20.23 16.41 30.32
N VAL A 18 21.42 15.82 30.20
CA VAL A 18 21.95 15.29 28.93
C VAL A 18 21.13 14.09 28.44
N GLU A 19 20.71 13.20 29.36
CA GLU A 19 19.85 12.06 29.02
C GLU A 19 18.45 12.50 28.60
N LEU A 20 17.85 13.47 29.30
CA LEU A 20 16.56 14.07 28.94
C LEU A 20 16.64 14.77 27.59
N LEU A 21 17.70 15.54 27.34
CA LEU A 21 17.95 16.18 26.05
C LEU A 21 18.14 15.15 24.94
N GLY A 22 18.91 14.09 25.19
CA GLY A 22 19.12 12.98 24.24
C GLY A 22 17.84 12.18 23.98
N TRP A 23 16.97 12.03 24.97
CA TRP A 23 15.65 11.42 24.80
C TRP A 23 14.71 12.33 24.00
N LEU A 24 14.66 13.63 24.33
CA LEU A 24 13.89 14.64 23.58
C LEU A 24 14.34 14.72 22.13
N LEU A 25 15.64 14.79 21.87
CA LEU A 25 16.21 14.80 20.52
C LEU A 25 15.88 13.52 19.75
N ARG A 26 15.88 12.34 20.40
CA ARG A 26 15.45 11.08 19.77
C ARG A 26 13.95 11.07 19.47
N ARG A 27 13.13 11.68 20.32
CA ARG A 27 11.67 11.81 20.12
C ARG A 27 11.30 12.85 19.07
N LEU A 28 12.15 13.86 18.89
CA LEU A 28 12.02 14.92 17.89
C LEU A 28 12.69 14.56 16.56
N ARG A 29 13.47 13.49 16.48
CA ARG A 29 13.98 12.99 15.20
C ARG A 29 12.78 12.50 14.38
N PRO A 30 12.45 13.15 13.24
CA PRO A 30 11.45 12.60 12.36
C PRO A 30 11.90 11.19 11.95
N GLY A 31 10.96 10.23 12.02
CA GLY A 31 11.18 8.91 11.45
C GLY A 31 11.61 9.06 9.99
N ARG A 32 12.42 8.13 9.49
CA ARG A 32 12.76 8.12 8.07
C ARG A 32 11.47 7.91 7.28
N ILE A 33 11.15 8.88 6.42
CA ILE A 33 10.04 8.77 5.47
C ILE A 33 10.37 7.65 4.50
N LEU A 34 9.47 6.66 4.38
CA LEU A 34 9.61 5.57 3.43
C LEU A 34 9.63 6.12 2.00
N ASN A 35 10.63 5.71 1.22
CA ASN A 35 10.75 6.02 -0.21
C ASN A 35 11.49 4.86 -0.89
N GLU A 36 10.75 4.02 -1.61
CA GLU A 36 11.26 2.81 -2.27
C GLU A 36 10.79 2.73 -3.70
N VAL A 37 11.59 2.09 -4.56
CA VAL A 37 11.21 1.81 -5.94
C VAL A 37 11.38 0.32 -6.19
N LEU A 38 10.32 -0.31 -6.69
CA LEU A 38 10.30 -1.71 -7.10
C LEU A 38 10.32 -1.78 -8.62
N PHE A 39 11.17 -2.66 -9.16
CA PHE A 39 11.24 -2.92 -10.60
C PHE A 39 10.73 -4.33 -10.92
N PHE A 40 10.18 -4.46 -12.12
CA PHE A 40 9.64 -5.69 -12.69
C PHE A 40 10.36 -5.96 -14.04
N PRO A 41 10.41 -7.23 -14.52
CA PRO A 41 9.65 -8.38 -14.06
C PRO A 41 10.11 -8.90 -12.70
N SER A 42 9.16 -9.31 -11.86
CA SER A 42 9.43 -9.97 -10.59
C SER A 42 9.62 -11.47 -10.83
N GLU A 43 10.62 -12.05 -10.18
CA GLU A 43 10.77 -13.50 -10.13
C GLU A 43 9.55 -14.18 -9.50
N MET A 44 9.26 -15.41 -9.92
CA MET A 44 8.19 -16.23 -9.36
C MET A 44 8.62 -16.86 -8.03
N ALA A 45 7.89 -16.59 -6.95
CA ALA A 45 8.10 -17.15 -5.61
C ALA A 45 6.75 -17.47 -4.93
N CYS A 46 6.72 -18.39 -3.95
CA CYS A 46 5.50 -18.70 -3.19
C CYS A 46 5.11 -17.51 -2.31
N VAL A 47 3.90 -16.99 -2.49
CA VAL A 47 3.34 -15.88 -1.69
C VAL A 47 2.35 -16.36 -0.61
N GLU A 48 2.09 -17.67 -0.51
CA GLU A 48 1.10 -18.21 0.44
C GLU A 48 1.43 -17.87 1.91
N HIS A 49 2.71 -17.81 2.26
CA HIS A 49 3.17 -17.41 3.60
C HIS A 49 2.70 -16.02 4.03
N ILE A 50 2.46 -15.13 3.07
CA ILE A 50 1.96 -13.76 3.31
C ILE A 50 0.49 -13.80 3.77
N PHE A 51 -0.28 -14.78 3.29
CA PHE A 51 -1.71 -14.92 3.60
C PHE A 51 -1.97 -15.81 4.83
N THR A 52 -1.09 -16.76 5.14
CA THR A 52 -1.23 -17.71 6.27
C THR A 52 0.03 -17.77 7.14
N PRO A 53 0.27 -16.78 8.01
CA PRO A 53 1.52 -16.70 8.79
C PRO A 53 1.61 -17.70 9.96
N SER A 54 0.51 -18.38 10.31
CA SER A 54 0.41 -19.22 11.52
C SER A 54 0.90 -20.67 11.37
N LEU A 55 1.37 -21.10 10.20
CA LEU A 55 1.78 -22.48 9.93
C LEU A 55 3.22 -22.55 9.41
N PRO A 56 4.14 -23.28 10.09
CA PRO A 56 5.46 -23.55 9.55
C PRO A 56 5.32 -24.46 8.31
N HIS A 57 5.93 -24.05 7.19
CA HIS A 57 5.86 -24.68 5.85
C HIS A 57 4.61 -24.28 5.05
N SER A 58 4.54 -22.98 4.83
CA SER A 58 3.51 -22.14 4.23
C SER A 58 2.88 -22.56 2.88
N CYS A 59 3.42 -23.55 2.17
CA CYS A 59 2.77 -24.21 1.02
C CYS A 59 3.67 -25.41 0.61
N LEU A 60 3.14 -26.46 -0.01
CA LEU A 60 3.96 -27.56 -0.62
C LEU A 60 4.20 -27.32 -2.12
N CYS A 61 4.12 -26.08 -2.57
CA CYS A 61 4.23 -25.77 -3.99
C CYS A 61 5.70 -25.83 -4.47
N PRO A 62 5.95 -25.96 -5.78
CA PRO A 62 7.32 -26.07 -6.30
C PRO A 62 8.08 -24.73 -6.38
N LEU A 63 7.45 -23.61 -6.01
CA LEU A 63 8.06 -22.28 -6.12
C LEU A 63 9.10 -22.03 -5.01
N PRO A 64 10.09 -21.15 -5.23
CA PRO A 64 10.99 -20.68 -4.19
C PRO A 64 10.22 -20.10 -2.98
N HIS A 65 10.65 -20.45 -1.78
CA HIS A 65 10.06 -19.99 -0.52
C HIS A 65 11.02 -19.07 0.24
N GLY A 66 10.47 -18.14 1.02
CA GLY A 66 11.28 -17.23 1.85
C GLY A 66 12.13 -16.24 1.05
N VAL A 67 11.88 -16.14 -0.26
CA VAL A 67 12.54 -15.18 -1.14
C VAL A 67 11.67 -13.93 -1.20
N GLU A 68 12.27 -12.80 -0.86
CA GLU A 68 11.67 -11.49 -1.04
C GLU A 68 11.86 -11.03 -2.50
N THR A 69 10.74 -10.81 -3.18
CA THR A 69 10.67 -10.30 -4.55
C THR A 69 9.90 -8.98 -4.60
N SER A 70 10.05 -8.20 -5.68
CA SER A 70 9.26 -6.98 -5.93
C SER A 70 7.76 -7.23 -5.79
N PHE A 71 7.27 -8.38 -6.27
CA PHE A 71 5.86 -8.73 -6.13
C PHE A 71 5.47 -9.03 -4.67
N SER A 72 6.30 -9.74 -3.92
CA SER A 72 6.04 -10.01 -2.50
C SER A 72 6.02 -8.74 -1.65
N LEU A 73 6.93 -7.80 -1.92
CA LEU A 73 6.98 -6.50 -1.25
C LEU A 73 5.74 -5.67 -1.57
N LEU A 74 5.33 -5.61 -2.85
CA LEU A 74 4.08 -4.97 -3.25
C LEU A 74 2.87 -5.53 -2.47
N LEU A 75 2.77 -6.85 -2.34
CA LEU A 75 1.71 -7.49 -1.57
C LEU A 75 1.75 -7.10 -0.09
N GLN A 76 2.94 -7.09 0.54
CA GLN A 76 3.10 -6.70 1.93
C GLN A 76 2.67 -5.24 2.16
N TYR A 77 3.05 -4.32 1.27
CA TYR A 77 2.65 -2.92 1.37
C TYR A 77 1.14 -2.72 1.23
N ILE A 78 0.50 -3.44 0.30
CA ILE A 78 -0.97 -3.43 0.19
C ILE A 78 -1.60 -3.98 1.48
N LEU A 79 -1.12 -5.14 1.94
CA LEU A 79 -1.63 -5.83 3.14
C LEU A 79 -1.36 -5.10 4.45
N SER A 80 -0.51 -4.07 4.44
CA SER A 80 -0.26 -3.18 5.59
C SER A 80 -1.44 -2.25 5.90
N ALA A 81 -2.43 -2.15 5.02
CA ALA A 81 -3.62 -1.33 5.21
C ALA A 81 -4.39 -1.74 6.47
N SER A 82 -4.66 -0.76 7.33
CA SER A 82 -5.32 -0.97 8.63
C SER A 82 -6.71 -0.34 8.70
N SER A 83 -6.98 0.68 7.88
CA SER A 83 -8.21 1.47 7.93
C SER A 83 -8.85 1.63 6.54
N SER A 84 -8.05 1.93 5.52
CA SER A 84 -8.56 2.19 4.17
C SER A 84 -7.58 1.82 3.06
N LEU A 85 -8.12 1.42 1.92
CA LEU A 85 -7.40 1.25 0.67
C LEU A 85 -8.20 1.88 -0.47
N ASP A 86 -7.63 2.94 -1.06
CA ASP A 86 -8.16 3.58 -2.26
C ASP A 86 -7.35 3.13 -3.47
N LEU A 87 -7.99 2.39 -4.37
CA LEU A 87 -7.32 1.75 -5.50
C LEU A 87 -7.80 2.36 -6.82
N CYS A 88 -6.87 2.88 -7.61
CA CYS A 88 -7.12 3.46 -8.92
C CYS A 88 -6.29 2.72 -9.97
N VAL A 89 -6.89 1.74 -10.64
CA VAL A 89 -6.18 0.83 -11.55
C VAL A 89 -6.86 0.70 -12.91
N PHE A 90 -6.08 0.90 -13.97
CA PHE A 90 -6.53 0.75 -15.34
C PHE A 90 -6.97 -0.68 -15.66
N ALA A 91 -6.10 -1.67 -15.43
CA ALA A 91 -6.38 -3.08 -15.65
C ALA A 91 -6.02 -3.91 -14.41
N PHE A 92 -6.92 -4.82 -14.01
CA PHE A 92 -6.75 -5.65 -12.84
C PHE A 92 -7.19 -7.10 -13.12
N SER A 93 -6.22 -8.00 -13.33
CA SER A 93 -6.45 -9.43 -13.57
C SER A 93 -5.58 -10.37 -12.71
N ASN A 94 -4.66 -9.83 -11.91
CA ASN A 94 -3.79 -10.64 -11.04
C ASN A 94 -4.56 -11.22 -9.84
N MET A 95 -4.52 -12.55 -9.69
CA MET A 95 -5.29 -13.27 -8.66
C MET A 95 -4.77 -13.01 -7.23
N ASP A 96 -3.46 -12.88 -7.03
CA ASP A 96 -2.88 -12.70 -5.69
C ASP A 96 -3.06 -11.26 -5.19
N LEU A 97 -3.00 -10.26 -6.09
CA LEU A 97 -3.41 -8.89 -5.77
C LEU A 97 -4.90 -8.83 -5.40
N SER A 98 -5.76 -9.55 -6.14
CA SER A 98 -7.19 -9.68 -5.80
C SER A 98 -7.38 -10.33 -4.43
N ARG A 99 -6.63 -11.41 -4.15
CA ARG A 99 -6.63 -12.10 -2.85
C ARG A 99 -6.23 -11.16 -1.71
N ALA A 100 -5.22 -10.31 -1.91
CA ALA A 100 -4.82 -9.30 -0.94
C ALA A 100 -5.93 -8.29 -0.65
N VAL A 101 -6.58 -7.76 -1.68
CA VAL A 101 -7.72 -6.84 -1.52
C VAL A 101 -8.89 -7.51 -0.77
N LEU A 102 -9.22 -8.76 -1.11
CA LEU A 102 -10.27 -9.53 -0.43
C LEU A 102 -9.91 -9.83 1.03
N ALA A 103 -8.64 -10.13 1.32
CA ALA A 103 -8.16 -10.36 2.69
C ALA A 103 -8.22 -9.09 3.54
N LEU A 104 -7.97 -7.91 2.96
CA LEU A 104 -8.20 -6.63 3.65
C LEU A 104 -9.68 -6.38 3.89
N HIS A 105 -10.53 -6.69 2.91
CA HIS A 105 -11.97 -6.53 3.05
C HIS A 105 -12.53 -7.36 4.20
N SER A 106 -12.11 -8.62 4.32
CA SER A 106 -12.54 -9.50 5.40
C SER A 106 -12.05 -9.07 6.79
N ARG A 107 -10.96 -8.27 6.85
CA ARG A 107 -10.48 -7.63 8.08
C ARG A 107 -11.23 -6.34 8.43
N GLY A 108 -12.19 -5.92 7.62
CA GLY A 108 -12.98 -4.70 7.84
C GLY A 108 -12.33 -3.41 7.32
N VAL A 109 -11.26 -3.51 6.52
CA VAL A 109 -10.64 -2.34 5.87
C VAL A 109 -11.63 -1.76 4.85
N THR A 110 -11.78 -0.42 4.85
CA THR A 110 -12.64 0.27 3.90
C THR A 110 -11.94 0.34 2.54
N ILE A 111 -12.52 -0.31 1.53
CA ILE A 111 -11.90 -0.41 0.20
C ILE A 111 -12.77 0.28 -0.84
N ARG A 112 -12.16 1.16 -1.63
CA ARG A 112 -12.79 1.82 -2.78
C ARG A 112 -11.94 1.57 -4.01
N VAL A 113 -12.56 1.07 -5.08
CA VAL A 113 -11.86 0.76 -6.33
C VAL A 113 -12.42 1.59 -7.47
N LEU A 114 -11.57 2.37 -8.12
CA LEU A 114 -11.86 3.03 -9.38
C LEU A 114 -11.10 2.33 -10.50
N SER A 115 -11.81 1.98 -11.57
CA SER A 115 -11.22 1.33 -12.74
C SER A 115 -11.80 1.86 -14.05
N ASP A 116 -11.14 1.55 -15.16
CA ASP A 116 -11.58 1.94 -16.49
C ASP A 116 -12.78 1.09 -16.95
N LYS A 117 -13.81 1.72 -17.53
CA LYS A 117 -15.05 1.03 -17.93
C LYS A 117 -14.82 -0.14 -18.89
N ASP A 118 -13.89 -0.01 -19.82
CA ASP A 118 -13.70 -0.99 -20.89
C ASP A 118 -12.84 -2.16 -20.37
N TYR A 119 -11.88 -1.87 -19.50
CA TYR A 119 -11.01 -2.87 -18.88
C TYR A 119 -11.65 -3.63 -17.71
N VAL A 120 -12.79 -3.16 -17.20
CA VAL A 120 -13.59 -3.91 -16.23
C VAL A 120 -14.29 -5.10 -16.89
N ALA A 121 -14.62 -5.02 -18.18
CA ALA A 121 -15.38 -6.03 -18.90
C ALA A 121 -14.52 -7.14 -19.54
N ILE A 122 -13.18 -7.04 -19.47
CA ILE A 122 -12.29 -8.02 -20.08
C ILE A 122 -12.34 -9.36 -19.34
N THR A 123 -12.18 -10.45 -20.10
CA THR A 123 -12.06 -11.80 -19.54
C THR A 123 -10.90 -11.89 -18.56
N GLY A 124 -11.18 -12.44 -17.36
CA GLY A 124 -10.19 -12.58 -16.29
C GLY A 124 -10.05 -11.35 -15.38
N SER A 125 -10.79 -10.26 -15.63
CA SER A 125 -10.83 -9.11 -14.73
C SER A 125 -11.28 -9.51 -13.33
N GLN A 126 -10.54 -9.06 -12.32
CA GLN A 126 -10.83 -9.30 -10.90
C GLN A 126 -11.86 -8.31 -10.35
N ILE A 127 -12.17 -7.25 -11.09
CA ILE A 127 -13.12 -6.22 -10.64
C ILE A 127 -14.50 -6.80 -10.35
N GLY A 128 -14.97 -7.74 -11.19
CA GLY A 128 -16.24 -8.44 -10.96
C GLY A 128 -16.25 -9.28 -9.69
N VAL A 129 -15.10 -9.89 -9.32
CA VAL A 129 -14.94 -10.66 -8.08
C VAL A 129 -15.02 -9.73 -6.88
N LEU A 130 -14.30 -8.60 -6.90
CA LEU A 130 -14.34 -7.62 -5.82
C LEU A 130 -15.74 -7.05 -5.61
N ARG A 131 -16.44 -6.72 -6.70
CA ARG A 131 -17.82 -6.21 -6.63
C ARG A 131 -18.78 -7.25 -6.03
N LYS A 132 -18.65 -8.53 -6.40
CA LYS A 132 -19.45 -9.62 -5.82
C LYS A 132 -19.18 -9.84 -4.33
N ALA A 133 -17.97 -9.54 -3.87
CA ALA A 133 -17.60 -9.59 -2.46
C ALA A 133 -18.16 -8.41 -1.63
N GLY A 134 -18.80 -7.42 -2.25
CA GLY A 134 -19.36 -6.25 -1.58
C GLY A 134 -18.43 -5.03 -1.54
N ILE A 135 -17.27 -5.09 -2.21
CA ILE A 135 -16.35 -3.95 -2.30
C ILE A 135 -16.95 -2.88 -3.22
N CYS A 136 -16.87 -1.62 -2.79
CA CYS A 136 -17.33 -0.48 -3.57
C CYS A 136 -16.43 -0.28 -4.79
N VAL A 137 -16.98 -0.53 -5.98
CA VAL A 137 -16.29 -0.31 -7.26
C VAL A 137 -17.03 0.74 -8.07
N ARG A 138 -16.31 1.77 -8.52
CA ARG A 138 -16.77 2.72 -9.55
C ARG A 138 -15.98 2.52 -10.83
N CYS A 139 -16.64 2.73 -11.96
CA CYS A 139 -16.02 2.73 -13.28
C CYS A 139 -16.05 4.14 -13.84
N ASP A 140 -14.99 4.53 -14.54
CA ASP A 140 -14.98 5.80 -15.25
C ASP A 140 -16.10 5.86 -16.31
N VAL A 141 -16.67 7.05 -16.53
CA VAL A 141 -17.76 7.28 -17.49
C VAL A 141 -17.36 8.09 -18.71
N GLY A 142 -16.12 8.59 -18.72
CA GLY A 142 -15.61 9.44 -19.78
C GLY A 142 -15.32 8.67 -21.07
N SER A 143 -15.11 9.44 -22.13
CA SER A 143 -14.50 8.95 -23.38
C SER A 143 -12.96 8.86 -23.29
N VAL A 144 -12.37 9.40 -22.22
CA VAL A 144 -10.93 9.37 -21.96
C VAL A 144 -10.63 8.27 -20.95
N TYR A 145 -9.60 7.48 -21.21
CA TYR A 145 -9.23 6.36 -20.35
C TYR A 145 -8.83 6.79 -18.94
N MET A 146 -9.31 6.04 -17.94
CA MET A 146 -8.82 6.12 -16.57
C MET A 146 -7.51 5.31 -16.46
N HIS A 147 -6.41 5.89 -16.94
CA HIS A 147 -5.15 5.15 -17.12
C HIS A 147 -4.23 5.15 -15.88
N HIS A 148 -4.72 5.58 -14.71
CA HIS A 148 -3.94 5.54 -13.48
C HIS A 148 -3.64 4.11 -13.03
N LYS A 149 -2.50 3.93 -12.36
CA LYS A 149 -2.13 2.72 -11.62
C LYS A 149 -1.53 3.14 -10.27
N PHE A 150 -2.40 3.46 -9.33
CA PHE A 150 -1.98 3.77 -7.97
C PHE A 150 -2.92 3.19 -6.92
N ALA A 151 -2.39 3.02 -5.71
CA ALA A 151 -3.13 2.73 -4.51
C ALA A 151 -2.70 3.69 -3.41
N VAL A 152 -3.64 4.13 -2.59
CA VAL A 152 -3.37 4.86 -1.36
C VAL A 152 -3.81 4.03 -0.17
N VAL A 153 -2.85 3.68 0.68
CA VAL A 153 -3.04 2.93 1.91
C VAL A 153 -3.16 3.92 3.07
N ASP A 154 -4.25 3.82 3.84
CA ASP A 154 -4.51 4.60 5.05
C ASP A 154 -4.32 6.13 4.88
N SER A 155 -4.56 6.66 3.67
CA SER A 155 -4.29 8.08 3.31
C SER A 155 -2.86 8.57 3.60
N ARG A 156 -1.89 7.66 3.80
CA ARG A 156 -0.53 7.97 4.25
C ARG A 156 0.57 7.36 3.38
N LEU A 157 0.29 6.23 2.72
CA LEU A 157 1.27 5.52 1.89
C LEU A 157 0.75 5.42 0.47
N LEU A 158 1.53 5.93 -0.47
CA LEU A 158 1.25 5.92 -1.90
C LEU A 158 2.05 4.81 -2.56
N ILE A 159 1.36 3.98 -3.34
CA ILE A 159 1.93 3.01 -4.26
C ILE A 159 1.53 3.46 -5.66
N THR A 160 2.46 3.83 -6.54
CA THR A 160 2.12 4.32 -7.88
C THR A 160 3.19 3.95 -8.90
N GLY A 161 2.83 3.74 -10.16
CA GLY A 161 3.82 3.44 -11.18
C GLY A 161 3.24 3.17 -12.56
N SER A 162 4.01 2.46 -13.39
CA SER A 162 3.58 2.02 -14.71
C SER A 162 2.77 0.71 -14.66
N LEU A 163 2.98 -0.09 -13.61
CA LEU A 163 2.46 -1.45 -13.47
C LEU A 163 0.93 -1.52 -13.48
N ASN A 164 0.36 -2.10 -14.53
CA ASN A 164 -1.01 -2.62 -14.48
C ASN A 164 -1.08 -3.83 -13.56
N TRP A 165 -2.18 -4.03 -12.82
CA TRP A 165 -2.30 -5.11 -11.84
C TRP A 165 -2.69 -6.44 -12.52
N THR A 166 -1.87 -6.88 -13.47
CA THR A 166 -2.05 -8.09 -14.27
C THR A 166 -0.86 -9.04 -14.08
N LEU A 167 -1.07 -10.33 -14.32
CA LEU A 167 0.00 -11.32 -14.22
C LEU A 167 1.15 -11.02 -15.21
N GLN A 168 0.80 -10.69 -16.45
CA GLN A 168 1.74 -10.35 -17.50
C GLN A 168 2.63 -9.15 -17.14
N ALA A 169 2.04 -8.10 -16.56
CA ALA A 169 2.83 -6.91 -16.19
C ALA A 169 3.81 -7.23 -15.05
N VAL A 170 3.39 -8.04 -14.08
CA VAL A 170 4.24 -8.46 -12.95
C VAL A 170 5.41 -9.34 -13.39
N GLN A 171 5.18 -10.30 -14.30
CA GLN A 171 6.16 -11.36 -14.59
C GLN A 171 6.88 -11.21 -15.93
N GLY A 172 6.33 -10.43 -16.86
CA GLY A 172 6.79 -10.39 -18.24
C GLY A 172 7.15 -9.02 -18.78
N ASN A 173 6.80 -7.92 -18.08
CA ASN A 173 7.05 -6.57 -18.55
C ASN A 173 8.11 -5.86 -17.71
N MET A 174 8.83 -4.93 -18.35
CA MET A 174 9.66 -3.95 -17.64
C MET A 174 8.74 -2.85 -17.09
N GLU A 175 8.52 -2.86 -15.78
CA GLU A 175 7.61 -1.95 -15.09
C GLU A 175 8.29 -1.41 -13.84
N ASN A 176 7.76 -0.30 -13.30
CA ASN A 176 8.22 0.25 -12.04
C ASN A 176 7.04 0.62 -11.13
N ILE A 177 7.28 0.61 -9.82
CA ILE A 177 6.41 1.17 -8.79
C ILE A 177 7.26 1.98 -7.82
N LEU A 178 6.77 3.17 -7.46
CA LEU A 178 7.22 3.99 -6.35
C LEU A 178 6.31 3.75 -5.15
N ILE A 179 6.92 3.54 -3.98
CA ILE A 179 6.25 3.39 -2.69
C ILE A 179 6.77 4.48 -1.77
N THR A 180 5.89 5.36 -1.28
CA THR A 180 6.32 6.51 -0.49
C THR A 180 5.30 6.93 0.56
N GLU A 181 5.81 7.38 1.71
CA GLU A 181 5.03 8.06 2.74
C GLU A 181 5.24 9.59 2.72
N GLU A 182 5.90 10.14 1.70
CA GLU A 182 6.14 11.59 1.56
C GLU A 182 4.80 12.32 1.39
N PRO A 183 4.36 13.13 2.36
CA PRO A 183 3.04 13.76 2.30
C PRO A 183 2.83 14.65 1.07
N LYS A 184 3.90 15.27 0.57
CA LYS A 184 3.84 16.09 -0.65
C LYS A 184 3.48 15.29 -1.91
N LEU A 185 3.77 13.98 -1.93
CA LEU A 185 3.39 13.08 -3.01
C LEU A 185 2.05 12.40 -2.73
N VAL A 186 1.81 11.98 -1.48
CA VAL A 186 0.58 11.24 -1.11
C VAL A 186 -0.67 12.12 -1.23
N GLN A 187 -0.64 13.35 -0.72
CA GLN A 187 -1.83 14.19 -0.61
C GLN A 187 -2.47 14.58 -1.96
N PRO A 188 -1.70 14.91 -3.02
CA PRO A 188 -2.27 15.08 -4.35
C PRO A 188 -3.02 13.85 -4.88
N PHE A 189 -2.50 12.64 -4.66
CA PHE A 189 -3.15 11.40 -5.10
C PHE A 189 -4.43 11.09 -4.33
N VAL A 190 -4.45 11.36 -3.02
CA VAL A 190 -5.68 11.30 -2.20
C VAL A 190 -6.74 12.23 -2.79
N LYS A 191 -6.40 13.49 -3.04
CA LYS A 191 -7.32 14.49 -3.62
C LYS A 191 -7.83 14.06 -4.98
N GLU A 192 -6.95 13.56 -5.84
CA GLU A 192 -7.34 13.10 -7.17
C GLU A 192 -8.27 11.89 -7.11
N PHE A 193 -7.99 10.92 -6.23
CA PHE A 193 -8.90 9.81 -5.99
C PHE A 193 -10.27 10.30 -5.56
N HIS A 194 -10.37 11.20 -4.59
CA HIS A 194 -11.64 11.74 -4.14
C HIS A 194 -12.40 12.48 -5.25
N ARG A 195 -11.69 13.26 -6.07
CA ARG A 195 -12.27 13.97 -7.21
C ARG A 195 -12.85 13.01 -8.24
N LEU A 196 -12.08 12.00 -8.65
CA LEU A 196 -12.52 10.98 -9.60
C LEU A 196 -13.63 10.10 -9.03
N TRP A 197 -13.55 9.77 -7.73
CA TRP A 197 -14.57 9.01 -7.04
C TRP A 197 -15.90 9.74 -7.07
N ALA A 198 -15.94 11.01 -6.65
CA ALA A 198 -17.14 11.84 -6.66
C ALA A 198 -17.71 12.00 -8.08
N ARG A 199 -16.85 12.29 -9.06
CA ARG A 199 -17.26 12.40 -10.47
C ARG A 199 -17.94 11.14 -11.01
N ASN A 200 -17.50 9.97 -10.57
CA ASN A 200 -17.99 8.69 -11.06
C ASN A 200 -19.10 8.11 -10.18
N ASP A 201 -19.74 8.93 -9.34
CA ASP A 201 -20.88 8.52 -8.52
C ASP A 201 -22.08 8.12 -9.39
N PRO A 202 -22.56 6.87 -9.30
CA PRO A 202 -23.76 6.45 -10.03
C PRO A 202 -25.00 7.29 -9.70
N ALA A 203 -25.12 7.81 -8.47
CA ALA A 203 -26.25 8.63 -8.06
C ALA A 203 -26.32 9.99 -8.78
N GLN A 204 -25.19 10.48 -9.28
CA GLN A 204 -25.12 11.76 -9.99
C GLN A 204 -25.43 11.65 -11.50
N ARG A 205 -25.68 10.45 -12.02
CA ARG A 205 -25.92 10.21 -13.47
C ARG A 205 -27.37 10.43 -13.93
N HIS A 206 -28.28 10.75 -13.01
CA HIS A 206 -29.70 10.97 -13.29
C HIS A 206 -30.11 12.46 -13.22
N LEU A 207 -29.15 13.37 -13.18
CA LEU A 207 -29.31 14.82 -13.35
C LEU A 207 -28.71 15.24 -14.69
#